data_AF-A0A9P6P0C7-F1
#
_entry.id   AF-A0A9P6P0C7-F1
#
_cell.length_a   1.000
_cell.length_b   1.000
_cell.length_c   1.000
_cell.angle_alpha   90.00
_cell.angle_beta   90.00
_cell.angle_gamma   90.00
#
_symmetry.space_group_name_H-M   'P 1'
#
loop_
_entity.id
_entity.type
_entity.pdbx_description
1 polymer ?
#
loop_
_entity_poly.entity_id
_entity_poly.type
_entity_poly.pdbx_seq_one_letter_code
_entity_poly.pdbx_strand_id
1 'polypeptide(L)' 'MVKVPQSHVIDVQFLAKGMVALLVHSEYYQELMENLESHGISTKKEFNPFAADIIGDQQHANKTVAEHEQLSHKIFTE' A
#
# COMPACT_ATOMS: atom_id res chain seq x y z
N MET A 1 -10.11 -3.81 19.28
CA MET A 1 -8.69 -3.88 18.88
C MET A 1 -8.66 -4.71 17.62
N VAL A 2 -8.21 -4.14 16.51
CA VAL A 2 -8.13 -4.86 15.23
C VAL A 2 -7.23 -6.07 15.42
N LYS A 3 -7.71 -7.24 15.01
CA LYS A 3 -6.93 -8.47 15.00
C LYS A 3 -6.79 -8.94 13.57
N VAL A 4 -5.54 -9.12 13.14
CA VAL A 4 -5.19 -9.74 11.86
C VAL A 4 -4.74 -11.16 12.17
N PRO A 5 -5.47 -12.21 11.75
CA PRO A 5 -5.06 -13.59 11.99
C PRO A 5 -3.75 -13.88 11.28
N GLN A 6 -2.77 -14.39 12.03
CA GLN A 6 -1.43 -14.65 11.50
C GLN A 6 -1.43 -15.70 10.38
N SER A 7 -2.43 -16.58 10.34
CA SER A 7 -2.63 -17.56 9.27
C SER A 7 -2.87 -16.95 7.89
N HIS A 8 -3.30 -15.69 7.83
CA HIS A 8 -3.55 -14.99 6.58
C HIS A 8 -2.45 -13.99 6.20
N VAL A 9 -1.42 -13.85 7.05
CA VAL A 9 -0.28 -12.96 6.83
C VAL A 9 0.89 -13.76 6.27
N ILE A 10 1.35 -13.37 5.09
CA ILE A 10 2.49 -13.96 4.39
C ILE A 10 3.78 -13.26 4.81
N ASP A 11 3.77 -11.93 4.91
CA ASP A 11 4.94 -11.13 5.28
C ASP A 11 4.53 -9.84 6.01
N VAL A 12 5.45 -9.30 6.82
CA VAL A 12 5.29 -8.05 7.57
C VAL A 12 6.56 -7.22 7.46
N GLN A 13 6.43 -5.99 6.94
CA GLN A 13 7.55 -5.09 6.72
C GLN A 13 7.35 -3.75 7.45
N PHE A 14 8.39 -3.28 8.14
CA PHE A 14 8.38 -2.00 8.85
C PHE A 14 9.13 -0.94 8.03
N LEU A 15 8.40 -0.22 7.20
CA LEU A 15 8.97 0.71 6.22
C LEU A 15 9.49 2.01 6.87
N ALA A 16 8.77 2.51 7.88
CA ALA A 16 9.09 3.73 8.60
C ALA A 16 8.42 3.73 9.98
N LYS A 17 8.77 4.72 10.82
CA LYS A 17 8.13 4.88 12.14
C LYS A 17 6.62 5.08 11.98
N GLY A 18 5.84 4.13 12.51
CA GLY A 18 4.37 4.16 12.44
C GLY A 18 3.79 3.63 11.13
N MET A 19 4.61 3.06 10.24
CA MET A 19 4.15 2.48 8.98
C MET A 19 4.53 0.99 8.93
N VAL A 20 3.54 0.16 8.58
CA VAL A 20 3.69 -1.27 8.37
C VAL A 20 3.08 -1.64 7.03
N ALA A 21 3.74 -2.51 6.26
CA ALA A 21 3.17 -3.18 5.12
C ALA A 21 2.91 -4.64 5.50
N LEU A 22 1.71 -5.13 5.13
CA LEU A 22 1.29 -6.51 5.34
C LEU A 22 1.09 -7.15 3.97
N LEU A 23 1.81 -8.23 3.70
CA LEU A 23 1.47 -9.13 2.61
C LEU A 23 0.49 -10.16 3.15
N VAL A 24 -0.68 -10.28 2.52
CA VAL A 24 -1.74 -11.19 2.96
C VAL A 24 -2.21 -12.06 1.81
N HIS A 25 -2.85 -13.19 2.14
CA HIS A 25 -3.58 -13.96 1.15
C HIS A 25 -4.68 -13.10 0.50
N SER A 26 -4.80 -13.13 -0.82
CA SER A 26 -5.76 -12.31 -1.57
C SER A 26 -7.22 -12.55 -1.14
N GLU A 27 -7.55 -13.78 -0.76
CA GLU A 27 -8.87 -14.15 -0.23
C GLU A 27 -9.22 -13.41 1.06
N TYR A 28 -8.22 -13.02 1.85
CA TYR A 28 -8.40 -12.31 3.12
C TYR A 28 -8.48 -10.78 2.96
N TYR A 29 -8.20 -10.25 1.76
CA TYR A 29 -8.18 -8.80 1.51
C TYR A 29 -9.48 -8.12 1.95
N GLN A 30 -10.63 -8.65 1.51
CA GLN A 30 -11.91 -8.00 1.78
C GLN A 30 -12.27 -8.03 3.27
N GLU A 31 -12.07 -9.17 3.94
CA GLU A 31 -12.31 -9.31 5.38
C GLU A 31 -11.41 -8.37 6.21
N LEU A 32 -10.14 -8.24 5.83
CA LEU A 32 -9.21 -7.32 6.50
C LEU A 32 -9.69 -5.87 6.40
N MET A 33 -10.11 -5.44 5.20
CA MET A 33 -10.57 -4.07 4.97
C MET A 33 -11.84 -3.77 5.77
N GLU A 34 -12.82 -4.68 5.78
CA GLU A 34 -14.05 -4.54 6.57
C GLU A 34 -13.75 -4.48 8.09
N ASN A 35 -12.82 -5.31 8.58
CA ASN A 35 -12.41 -5.29 9.98
C ASN A 35 -11.74 -3.97 10.37
N LEU A 36 -10.85 -3.42 9.52
CA LEU A 36 -10.23 -2.11 9.74
C LEU A 36 -11.29 -0.99 9.79
N GLU A 37 -12.21 -0.98 8.83
CA GLU A 37 -13.28 0.02 8.75
C GLU A 37 -14.23 -0.05 9.96
N SER A 38 -14.56 -1.27 10.43
CA SER A 38 -15.40 -1.46 11.63
C SER A 38 -14.78 -0.88 12.91
N HIS A 39 -13.46 -0.67 12.92
CA HIS A 39 -12.73 -0.05 14.02
C HIS A 39 -12.47 1.45 13.80
N GLY A 40 -13.10 2.06 12.80
CA GLY A 40 -12.97 3.49 12.49
C GLY A 40 -11.68 3.86 11.75
N ILE A 41 -10.95 2.88 11.20
CA ILE A 41 -9.76 3.14 10.39
C ILE A 41 -10.21 3.46 8.97
N SER A 42 -9.82 4.63 8.46
CA SER A 42 -10.05 4.97 7.06
C SER A 42 -9.15 4.14 6.17
N THR A 43 -9.75 3.34 5.29
CA THR A 43 -9.02 2.57 4.29
C THR A 43 -9.10 3.27 2.93
N LYS A 44 -7.99 3.31 2.19
CA LYS A 44 -7.98 3.73 0.78
C LYS A 44 -8.00 2.46 -0.07
N LYS A 45 -9.14 2.19 -0.71
CA LYS A 45 -9.35 1.01 -1.58
C LYS A 45 -8.78 1.23 -2.99
N GLU A 46 -8.54 2.47 -3.36
CA GLU A 46 -8.05 2.88 -4.68
C GLU A 46 -6.53 3.06 -4.63
N PHE A 47 -5.79 1.95 -4.57
CA PHE A 47 -4.37 1.97 -4.87
C PHE A 47 -4.20 1.93 -6.39
N ASN A 48 -3.80 3.05 -6.98
CA ASN A 48 -3.42 3.09 -8.39
C ASN A 48 -1.89 3.04 -8.49
N PRO A 49 -1.28 1.91 -8.87
CA PRO A 49 0.17 1.78 -9.00
C PRO A 49 0.75 2.70 -10.09
N PHE A 50 -0.08 3.26 -10.96
CA PHE A 50 0.33 4.14 -12.05
C PHE A 50 0.14 5.62 -11.75
N ALA A 51 -0.41 5.98 -10.58
CA ALA A 51 -0.62 7.37 -10.22
C ALA A 51 0.72 8.10 -10.02
N ALA A 52 0.78 9.38 -10.39
CA ALA A 52 2.00 10.18 -10.25
C ALA A 52 2.45 10.33 -8.78
N ASP A 53 1.49 10.40 -7.86
CA ASP A 53 1.74 10.57 -6.42
C ASP A 53 2.13 9.26 -5.70
N ILE A 54 2.21 8.14 -6.42
CA ILE A 54 2.53 6.82 -5.85
C ILE A 54 4.01 6.68 -5.49
N ILE A 55 4.90 7.44 -6.14
CA ILE A 55 6.35 7.39 -5.91
C ILE A 55 6.72 8.34 -4.77
N GLY A 56 6.92 7.76 -3.58
CA GLY A 56 7.29 8.50 -2.37
C GLY A 56 8.79 8.63 -2.10
N ASP A 57 9.67 8.10 -2.97
CA ASP A 57 11.12 8.13 -2.75
C ASP A 57 11.67 9.56 -2.89
N GLN A 58 12.41 10.02 -1.86
CA GLN A 58 13.00 11.37 -1.84
C GLN A 58 13.96 11.64 -2.99
N GLN A 59 14.62 10.61 -3.53
CA GLN A 59 15.50 10.78 -4.68
C GLN A 59 14.75 11.25 -5.94
N HIS A 60 13.42 11.12 -5.95
CA HIS A 60 12.53 11.53 -7.04
C HIS A 60 11.69 12.76 -6.70
N ALA A 61 11.88 13.41 -5.54
CA ALA A 61 11.02 14.50 -5.06
C ALA A 61 10.98 15.73 -5.99
N ASN A 62 12.03 15.96 -6.79
CA ASN A 62 12.12 17.09 -7.71
C ASN A 62 11.65 16.79 -9.14
N LYS A 63 11.14 15.58 -9.40
CA LYS A 63 10.64 15.19 -10.72
C LYS A 63 9.27 15.82 -10.99
N THR A 64 8.99 16.05 -12.26
CA THR A 64 7.67 16.49 -12.72
C THR A 64 6.65 15.37 -12.62
N VAL A 65 5.35 15.74 -12.64
CA VAL A 65 4.23 14.77 -12.63
C VAL A 65 4.36 13.75 -13.77
N ALA A 66 4.69 14.20 -14.99
CA ALA A 66 4.86 13.32 -16.14
C ALA A 66 6.04 12.34 -15.96
N GLU A 67 7.14 12.78 -15.35
CA GLU A 67 8.26 11.89 -15.03
C GLU A 67 7.91 10.88 -13.94
N HIS A 68 7.07 11.26 -12.96
CA HIS A 68 6.56 10.33 -11.96
C HIS A 68 5.61 9.30 -12.56
N GLU A 69 4.73 9.67 -13.48
CA GLU A 69 3.87 8.72 -14.21
C GLU A 69 4.70 7.74 -15.05
N GLN A 70 5.72 8.21 -15.76
CA GLN A 70 6.60 7.32 -16.52
C GLN A 70 7.37 6.35 -15.61
N LEU A 71 7.83 6.84 -14.45
CA LEU A 71 8.55 6.04 -13.49
C LEU A 71 7.65 4.99 -12.82
N SER A 72 6.41 5.36 -12.46
CA SER A 72 5.43 4.42 -11.89
C SER A 72 5.12 3.30 -12.87
N HIS A 73 4.89 3.61 -14.15
CA HIS A 73 4.71 2.59 -15.19
C HIS A 73 5.93 1.69 -15.34
N LYS A 74 7.14 2.24 -15.30
CA LYS A 74 8.35 1.42 -15.39
C LYS A 74 8.47 0.42 -14.24
N ILE A 75 8.26 0.86 -13.00
CA ILE A 75 8.43 0.03 -11.81
C ILE A 75 7.36 -1.08 -11.71
N PHE A 76 6.12 -0.80 -12.11
CA PHE A 76 5.01 -1.74 -11.92
C PHE A 76 4.73 -2.64 -13.14
N THR A 77 5.45 -2.45 -14.25
CA THR A 77 5.29 -3.27 -15.47
C THR A 77 6.55 -4.10 -15.81
N GLU A 78 7.69 -3.81 -15.18
CA GLU A 78 8.92 -4.62 -15.22
C GLU A 78 8.92 -5.67 -14.09
#